data_AF-A0A9E3SP65-F1
#
_entry.id   AF-A0A9E3SP65-F1
#
_cell.length_a   1.000
_cell.length_b   1.000
_cell.length_c   1.000
_cell.angle_alpha   90.00
_cell.angle_beta   90.00
_cell.angle_gamma   90.00
#
_symmetry.space_group_name_H-M   'P 1'
#
loop_
_entity.id
_entity.type
_entity.pdbx_description
1 polymer ?
#
loop_
_entity_poly.entity_id
_entity_poly.type
_entity_poly.pdbx_seq_one_letter_code
_entity_poly.pdbx_strand_id
1 'polypeptide(L)'
;EFSTSFRSNAVKSGQYIIASHNDYVCFKLCESESDYSDDGWIPLNFKKALNTTTAKHAAMATGAFPVGLKARKISRSIKYMNELDWFKHITIDAKNPFDKEPYETINVDGGMINNEPFDKIRELLLGKATPKKLKEMQDYNTFDSTILMIDPFPSQSANFDNSTKLTTIVGNTLGAMIGQARVKSSVLIDTMDSEKAGQYLIAPVRSDYRDGIKTKIEGKKAIACGALDGFGGFISKEFRIHDYFLGRANCEKFLRDHFTVPANSTNEIFTNGYSGIADKTPYSSKTDGGLQIIPIFTEMQPKAYMPQFANKEKWPSVSAADIYAYRKLIKARTGKVLINMAKYSKTQRALLWIAAKMILNGKIADAVIDTVIESLEAHQLIK
;
A
#
# COMPACT_ATOMS: atom_id res chain seq x y z
N GLU A 1 -9.34 9.01 -21.58
CA GLU A 1 -10.07 8.15 -22.53
C GLU A 1 -9.29 8.11 -23.83
N PHE A 2 -9.29 6.97 -24.51
CA PHE A 2 -8.71 6.82 -25.85
C PHE A 2 -9.55 5.84 -26.65
N SER A 3 -9.54 5.95 -27.98
CA SER A 3 -10.28 5.05 -28.84
C SER A 3 -9.35 4.07 -29.53
N THR A 4 -9.76 2.81 -29.64
CA THR A 4 -9.15 1.84 -30.55
C THR A 4 -10.17 1.37 -31.57
N SER A 5 -9.73 1.16 -32.81
CA SER A 5 -10.60 0.67 -33.88
C SER A 5 -10.47 -0.85 -34.01
N PHE A 6 -11.60 -1.53 -34.14
CA PHE A 6 -11.56 -2.95 -34.51
C PHE A 6 -10.92 -3.10 -35.88
N ARG A 7 -9.89 -3.95 -35.99
CA ARG A 7 -9.25 -4.25 -37.28
C ARG A 7 -10.12 -5.27 -38.03
N SER A 8 -11.27 -4.82 -38.55
CA SER A 8 -12.06 -5.58 -39.52
C SER A 8 -11.77 -5.14 -40.95
N ASN A 9 -12.00 -6.05 -41.89
CA ASN A 9 -12.05 -5.74 -43.33
C ASN A 9 -13.32 -4.95 -43.72
N ALA A 10 -14.06 -4.40 -42.76
CA ALA A 10 -15.30 -3.66 -43.01
C ALA A 10 -15.00 -2.18 -43.29
N VAL A 11 -15.76 -1.59 -44.22
CA VAL A 11 -15.58 -0.21 -44.72
C VAL A 11 -15.72 0.85 -43.60
N LYS A 12 -16.43 0.53 -42.51
CA LYS A 12 -16.45 1.31 -41.26
C LYS A 12 -16.24 0.36 -40.08
N SER A 13 -15.12 0.49 -39.39
CA SER A 13 -14.93 -0.16 -38.10
C SER A 13 -15.50 0.71 -36.99
N GLY A 14 -16.20 0.09 -36.04
CA GLY A 14 -16.65 0.77 -34.83
C GLY A 14 -15.44 1.20 -33.99
N GLN A 15 -15.48 2.42 -33.48
CA GLN A 15 -14.51 2.90 -32.49
C GLN A 15 -14.94 2.42 -31.10
N TYR A 16 -14.05 1.74 -30.39
CA TYR A 16 -14.23 1.37 -29.00
C TYR A 16 -13.56 2.44 -28.13
N ILE A 17 -14.36 3.13 -27.33
CA ILE A 17 -13.87 4.10 -26.35
C ILE A 17 -13.46 3.35 -25.09
N ILE A 18 -12.21 3.51 -24.69
CA ILE A 18 -11.63 2.91 -23.49
C ILE A 18 -11.35 4.03 -22.49
N ALA A 19 -11.92 3.89 -21.28
CA ALA A 19 -11.59 4.72 -20.13
C ALA A 19 -10.52 4.01 -19.29
N SER A 20 -9.35 4.63 -19.16
CA SER A 20 -8.29 4.22 -18.24
C SER A 20 -8.17 5.27 -17.15
N HIS A 21 -8.26 4.85 -15.88
CA HIS A 21 -8.23 5.72 -14.71
C HIS A 21 -6.91 5.61 -13.93
N ASN A 22 -5.91 4.92 -14.48
CA ASN A 22 -4.59 4.79 -13.87
C ASN A 22 -3.72 6.00 -14.22
N ASP A 23 -3.11 6.60 -13.21
CA ASP A 23 -2.07 7.61 -13.38
C ASP A 23 -0.76 7.11 -12.76
N TYR A 24 0.37 7.40 -13.42
CA TYR A 24 1.70 7.03 -12.98
C TYR A 24 2.60 8.27 -13.01
N VAL A 25 3.32 8.51 -11.93
CA VAL A 25 4.28 9.61 -11.82
C VAL A 25 5.60 9.03 -11.33
N CYS A 26 6.53 8.82 -12.26
CA CYS A 26 7.82 8.20 -12.01
C CYS A 26 8.90 9.26 -11.84
N PHE A 27 9.85 9.04 -10.93
CA PHE A 27 10.91 9.99 -10.63
C PHE A 27 12.28 9.32 -10.61
N LYS A 28 13.27 9.98 -11.21
CA LYS A 28 14.67 9.54 -11.22
C LYS A 28 15.53 10.60 -10.55
N LEU A 29 16.41 10.19 -9.64
CA LEU A 29 17.32 11.14 -9.00
C LEU A 29 18.36 11.62 -10.02
N CYS A 30 18.39 12.93 -10.25
CA CYS A 30 19.23 13.59 -11.25
C CYS A 30 19.89 14.84 -10.66
N GLU A 31 20.99 15.30 -11.24
CA GLU A 31 21.61 16.57 -10.85
C GLU A 31 20.89 17.78 -11.44
N SER A 32 20.31 17.63 -12.64
CA SER A 32 19.61 18.68 -13.35
C SER A 32 18.56 18.12 -14.32
N GLU A 33 17.75 19.01 -14.88
CA GLU A 33 16.75 18.66 -15.89
C GLU A 33 17.38 18.12 -17.19
N SER A 34 18.63 18.51 -17.49
CA SER A 34 19.34 18.01 -18.68
C SER A 34 19.81 16.56 -18.57
N ASP A 35 19.75 15.96 -17.38
CA ASP A 35 20.04 14.53 -17.18
C ASP A 35 18.83 13.64 -17.53
N TYR A 36 17.76 14.25 -18.04
CA TYR A 36 16.60 13.54 -18.52
C TYR A 36 16.96 12.62 -19.69
N SER A 37 16.54 11.36 -19.61
CA SER A 37 16.92 10.30 -20.54
C SER A 37 15.81 9.88 -21.50
N ASP A 38 14.83 10.75 -21.75
CA ASP A 38 13.69 10.51 -22.65
C ASP A 38 12.94 9.19 -22.37
N ASP A 39 12.89 8.81 -21.08
CA ASP A 39 12.32 7.55 -20.59
C ASP A 39 10.99 7.74 -19.84
N GLY A 40 10.50 8.98 -19.78
CA GLY A 40 9.30 9.36 -19.03
C GLY A 40 9.51 9.51 -17.52
N TRP A 41 10.71 9.28 -16.98
CA TRP A 41 11.01 9.45 -15.57
C TRP A 41 11.39 10.89 -15.26
N ILE A 42 10.59 11.56 -14.42
CA ILE A 42 10.76 12.97 -14.09
C ILE A 42 12.06 13.15 -13.28
N PRO A 43 13.02 13.98 -13.75
CA PRO A 43 14.23 14.29 -12.99
C PRO A 43 13.87 14.90 -11.62
N LEU A 44 14.42 14.36 -10.53
CA LEU A 44 14.11 14.78 -9.16
C LEU A 44 15.40 15.14 -8.42
N ASN A 45 15.45 16.33 -7.83
CA ASN A 45 16.55 16.73 -6.97
C ASN A 45 16.05 17.51 -5.75
N PHE A 46 16.12 16.88 -4.57
CA PHE A 46 15.68 17.50 -3.33
C PHE A 46 16.54 18.69 -2.90
N LYS A 47 17.85 18.68 -3.19
CA LYS A 47 18.78 19.76 -2.81
C LYS A 47 18.56 21.01 -3.65
N LYS A 48 18.25 20.84 -4.93
CA LYS A 48 18.01 21.92 -5.90
C LYS A 48 16.53 22.27 -6.07
N ALA A 49 15.64 21.62 -5.32
CA ALA A 49 14.18 21.72 -5.45
C ALA A 49 13.64 21.41 -6.87
N LEU A 50 14.37 20.61 -7.66
CA LEU A 50 13.96 20.21 -9.00
C LEU A 50 12.80 19.21 -8.91
N ASN A 51 11.64 19.56 -9.50
CA ASN A 51 10.41 18.76 -9.53
C ASN A 51 9.91 18.25 -8.15
N THR A 52 10.38 18.82 -7.04
CA THR A 52 10.01 18.39 -5.69
C THR A 52 8.54 18.68 -5.36
N THR A 53 7.97 19.72 -5.95
CA THR A 53 6.53 20.04 -5.81
C THR A 53 5.68 18.93 -6.43
N THR A 54 6.02 18.48 -7.64
CA THR A 54 5.34 17.37 -8.31
C THR A 54 5.49 16.07 -7.52
N ALA A 55 6.71 15.76 -7.04
CA ALA A 55 6.96 14.60 -6.19
C ALA A 55 6.15 14.63 -4.88
N LYS A 56 6.08 15.79 -4.22
CA LYS A 56 5.24 16.00 -3.04
C LYS A 56 3.77 15.75 -3.36
N HIS A 57 3.24 16.31 -4.44
CA HIS A 57 1.84 16.14 -4.80
C HIS A 57 1.51 14.69 -5.18
N ALA A 58 2.41 13.99 -5.88
CA ALA A 58 2.29 12.57 -6.19
C ALA A 58 2.29 11.70 -4.92
N ALA A 59 3.25 11.92 -4.02
CA ALA A 59 3.31 11.22 -2.73
C ALA A 59 2.09 11.51 -1.84
N MET A 60 1.53 12.71 -1.89
CA MET A 60 0.28 13.02 -1.17
C MET A 60 -0.95 12.42 -1.87
N ALA A 61 -0.93 12.26 -3.19
CA ALA A 61 -2.03 11.70 -3.96
C ALA A 61 -2.22 10.22 -3.68
N THR A 62 -1.11 9.47 -3.61
CA THR A 62 -1.16 8.01 -3.41
C THR A 62 -1.81 7.61 -2.09
N GLY A 63 -1.82 8.47 -1.07
CA GLY A 63 -2.52 8.24 0.20
C GLY A 63 -3.76 9.11 0.39
N ALA A 64 -4.29 9.75 -0.66
CA ALA A 64 -5.45 10.64 -0.58
C ALA A 64 -6.77 9.86 -0.54
N PHE A 65 -6.96 9.06 0.52
CA PHE A 65 -8.14 8.20 0.68
C PHE A 65 -9.43 9.02 0.55
N PRO A 66 -10.38 8.62 -0.32
CA PRO A 66 -11.61 9.37 -0.52
C PRO A 66 -12.36 9.58 0.78
N VAL A 67 -13.14 10.67 0.84
CA VAL A 67 -13.91 11.10 2.03
C VAL A 67 -13.03 11.60 3.20
N GLY A 68 -11.91 10.92 3.49
CA GLY A 68 -11.00 11.27 4.59
C GLY A 68 -9.99 12.36 4.24
N LEU A 69 -9.43 12.31 3.02
CA LEU A 69 -8.32 13.15 2.58
C LEU A 69 -8.61 13.85 1.25
N LYS A 70 -8.01 15.03 1.07
CA LYS A 70 -8.23 15.87 -0.10
C LYS A 70 -7.52 15.30 -1.32
N ALA A 71 -8.26 15.09 -2.41
CA ALA A 71 -7.72 14.79 -3.73
C ALA A 71 -6.63 15.80 -4.14
N ARG A 72 -5.63 15.33 -4.88
CA ARG A 72 -4.45 16.12 -5.25
C ARG A 72 -4.44 16.40 -6.73
N LYS A 73 -4.38 17.69 -7.07
CA LYS A 73 -4.08 18.12 -8.42
C LYS A 73 -2.58 17.92 -8.67
N ILE A 74 -2.23 17.24 -9.75
CA ILE A 74 -0.85 17.09 -10.22
C ILE A 74 -0.77 17.77 -11.59
N SER A 75 0.31 18.52 -11.82
CA SER A 75 0.61 19.17 -13.08
C SER A 75 2.03 18.77 -13.48
N ARG A 76 2.22 18.28 -14.71
CA ARG A 76 3.51 17.83 -15.24
C ARG A 76 3.54 17.95 -16.76
N SER A 77 4.75 17.96 -17.32
CA SER A 77 4.92 18.05 -18.78
C SER A 77 4.40 16.82 -19.51
N ILE A 78 3.83 17.05 -20.70
CA ILE A 78 3.36 15.98 -21.58
C ILE A 78 4.50 15.11 -22.10
N LYS A 79 5.74 15.61 -22.14
CA LYS A 79 6.91 14.82 -22.59
C LYS A 79 7.05 13.55 -21.75
N TYR A 80 6.97 13.70 -20.42
CA TYR A 80 7.06 12.59 -19.48
C TYR A 80 5.96 11.56 -19.68
N MET A 81 4.77 12.03 -20.04
CA MET A 81 3.61 11.17 -20.28
C MET A 81 3.72 10.39 -21.58
N ASN A 82 4.18 11.06 -22.63
CA ASN A 82 4.28 10.49 -23.97
C ASN A 82 5.43 9.47 -24.08
N GLU A 83 6.50 9.68 -23.32
CA GLU A 83 7.71 8.86 -23.33
C GLU A 83 7.67 7.71 -22.31
N LEU A 84 6.82 7.79 -21.28
CA LEU A 84 6.71 6.74 -20.28
C LEU A 84 6.19 5.43 -20.89
N ASP A 85 6.99 4.37 -20.77
CA ASP A 85 6.69 3.03 -21.29
C ASP A 85 5.30 2.51 -20.86
N TRP A 86 4.87 2.83 -19.65
CA TRP A 86 3.57 2.40 -19.11
C TRP A 86 2.37 3.03 -19.82
N PHE A 87 2.55 4.12 -20.56
CA PHE A 87 1.52 4.75 -21.38
C PHE A 87 1.62 4.43 -22.87
N LYS A 88 2.60 3.64 -23.33
CA LYS A 88 2.78 3.30 -24.76
C LYS A 88 1.53 2.73 -25.43
N HIS A 89 0.76 1.93 -24.71
CA HIS A 89 -0.51 1.38 -25.21
C HIS A 89 -1.56 2.47 -25.57
N ILE A 90 -1.44 3.65 -24.96
CA ILE A 90 -2.27 4.83 -25.23
C ILE A 90 -1.59 5.71 -26.28
N THR A 91 -0.32 6.06 -26.06
CA THR A 91 0.38 7.11 -26.82
C THR A 91 0.83 6.62 -28.18
N ILE A 92 1.43 5.42 -28.25
CA ILE A 92 1.97 4.82 -29.47
C ILE A 92 0.97 3.86 -30.10
N ASP A 93 0.52 2.83 -29.37
CA ASP A 93 -0.26 1.73 -29.95
C ASP A 93 -1.65 2.17 -30.38
N ALA A 94 -2.32 2.99 -29.55
CA ALA A 94 -3.58 3.64 -29.88
C ALA A 94 -3.43 4.98 -30.61
N LYS A 95 -2.18 5.42 -30.87
CA LYS A 95 -1.84 6.68 -31.56
C LYS A 95 -2.54 7.90 -30.96
N ASN A 96 -2.65 7.95 -29.63
CA ASN A 96 -3.34 9.01 -28.90
C ASN A 96 -2.37 9.71 -27.91
N PRO A 97 -1.38 10.47 -28.41
CA PRO A 97 -0.45 11.18 -27.55
C PRO A 97 -1.17 12.27 -26.75
N PHE A 98 -0.66 12.54 -25.56
CA PHE A 98 -1.10 13.67 -24.75
C PHE A 98 -0.67 14.98 -25.42
N ASP A 99 -1.60 15.92 -25.59
CA ASP A 99 -1.45 17.12 -26.42
C ASP A 99 -1.59 18.45 -25.65
N LYS A 100 -2.01 18.40 -24.39
CA LYS A 100 -2.22 19.59 -23.54
C LYS A 100 -1.09 19.77 -22.53
N GLU A 101 -0.31 20.83 -22.69
CA GLU A 101 0.77 21.24 -21.79
C GLU A 101 0.34 22.44 -20.91
N PRO A 102 0.47 22.37 -19.57
CA PRO A 102 0.81 21.18 -18.80
C PRO A 102 -0.35 20.19 -18.72
N TYR A 103 -0.01 18.91 -18.56
CA TYR A 103 -1.01 17.87 -18.32
C TYR A 103 -1.42 17.90 -16.85
N GLU A 104 -2.72 18.06 -16.60
CA GLU A 104 -3.26 18.18 -15.26
C GLU A 104 -4.19 17.02 -14.92
N THR A 105 -3.93 16.36 -13.78
CA THR A 105 -4.77 15.26 -13.26
C THR A 105 -5.27 15.57 -11.86
N ILE A 106 -6.44 15.03 -11.50
CA ILE A 106 -6.97 15.04 -10.14
C ILE A 106 -6.90 13.61 -9.62
N ASN A 107 -6.09 13.41 -8.59
CA ASN A 107 -5.73 12.08 -8.12
C ASN A 107 -6.26 11.86 -6.71
N VAL A 108 -6.75 10.65 -6.49
CA VAL A 108 -7.12 10.08 -5.17
C VAL A 108 -6.20 8.90 -4.89
N ASP A 109 -6.37 8.29 -3.72
CA ASP A 109 -5.57 7.15 -3.27
C ASP A 109 -5.44 6.04 -4.33
N GLY A 110 -4.19 5.65 -4.61
CA GLY A 110 -3.88 4.60 -5.59
C GLY A 110 -4.38 3.23 -5.16
N GLY A 111 -4.47 3.00 -3.84
CA GLY A 111 -5.01 1.78 -3.25
C GLY A 111 -6.50 1.56 -3.52
N MET A 112 -7.23 2.51 -4.13
CA MET A 112 -8.57 2.23 -4.66
C MET A 112 -8.57 1.36 -5.91
N ILE A 113 -7.52 1.44 -6.73
CA ILE A 113 -7.46 0.82 -8.05
C ILE A 113 -6.39 -0.27 -8.08
N ASN A 114 -5.20 0.00 -7.53
CA ASN A 114 -4.13 -0.98 -7.42
C ASN A 114 -3.29 -0.70 -6.17
N ASN A 115 -3.39 -1.58 -5.18
CA ASN A 115 -2.65 -1.45 -3.92
C ASN A 115 -1.34 -2.26 -3.92
N GLU A 116 -1.06 -2.99 -4.99
CA GLU A 116 0.09 -3.90 -5.12
C GLU A 116 0.78 -3.65 -6.48
N PRO A 117 1.65 -2.62 -6.60
CA PRO A 117 2.34 -2.30 -7.86
C PRO A 117 3.44 -3.32 -8.21
N PHE A 118 3.31 -4.57 -7.74
CA PHE A 118 4.24 -5.67 -7.93
C PHE A 118 4.59 -5.85 -9.41
N ASP A 119 3.58 -5.89 -10.27
CA ASP A 119 3.80 -6.06 -11.71
C ASP A 119 4.61 -4.93 -12.33
N LYS A 120 4.50 -3.71 -11.80
CA LYS A 120 5.27 -2.56 -12.28
C LYS A 120 6.72 -2.63 -11.85
N ILE A 121 7.00 -3.07 -10.63
CA ILE A 121 8.37 -3.35 -10.19
C ILE A 121 8.97 -4.52 -10.97
N ARG A 122 8.18 -5.58 -11.18
CA ARG A 122 8.57 -6.75 -11.97
C ARG A 122 8.86 -6.37 -13.42
N GLU A 123 8.01 -5.58 -14.06
CA GLU A 123 8.25 -5.00 -15.40
C GLU A 123 9.57 -4.19 -15.44
N LEU A 124 9.87 -3.41 -14.39
CA LEU A 124 11.12 -2.62 -14.34
C LEU A 124 12.37 -3.50 -14.19
N LEU A 125 12.35 -4.49 -13.30
CA LEU A 125 13.48 -5.40 -13.07
C LEU A 125 13.72 -6.30 -14.29
N LEU A 126 12.65 -6.79 -14.90
CA LEU A 126 12.75 -7.71 -16.03
C LEU A 126 12.96 -7.01 -17.36
N GLY A 127 12.50 -5.78 -17.51
CA GLY A 127 12.28 -5.15 -18.81
C GLY A 127 11.27 -5.95 -19.64
N LYS A 128 11.61 -6.24 -20.89
CA LYS A 128 10.86 -7.19 -21.74
C LYS A 128 11.13 -8.63 -21.27
N ALA A 129 10.44 -9.04 -20.21
CA ALA A 129 10.56 -10.38 -19.65
C ALA A 129 10.27 -11.46 -20.70
N THR A 130 11.24 -12.34 -20.97
CA THR A 130 10.98 -13.59 -21.69
C THR A 130 10.57 -14.68 -20.70
N PRO A 131 9.80 -15.70 -21.11
CA PRO A 131 9.48 -16.84 -20.23
C PRO A 131 10.71 -17.50 -19.62
N LYS A 132 11.84 -17.49 -20.35
CA LYS A 132 13.13 -17.97 -19.86
C LYS A 132 13.64 -17.13 -18.68
N LYS A 133 13.69 -15.81 -18.81
CA LYS A 133 14.13 -14.89 -17.75
C LYS A 133 13.25 -15.00 -16.50
N LEU A 134 11.95 -15.22 -16.68
CA LEU A 134 11.03 -15.46 -15.57
C LEU A 134 11.37 -16.73 -14.78
N LYS A 135 11.76 -17.80 -15.47
CA LYS A 135 12.16 -19.06 -14.82
C LYS A 135 13.49 -18.89 -14.09
N GLU A 136 14.46 -18.22 -14.73
CA GLU A 136 15.79 -17.95 -14.14
C GLU A 136 15.69 -17.10 -12.86
N MET A 137 14.77 -16.13 -12.80
CA MET A 137 14.53 -15.33 -11.59
C MET A 137 13.92 -16.11 -10.42
N GLN A 138 13.18 -17.18 -10.69
CA GLN A 138 12.55 -17.97 -9.64
C GLN A 138 13.48 -19.08 -9.12
N ASP A 139 14.54 -19.40 -9.86
CA ASP A 139 15.50 -20.45 -9.50
C ASP A 139 16.61 -19.90 -8.58
N TYR A 140 16.75 -20.51 -7.41
CA TYR A 140 17.77 -20.17 -6.41
C TYR A 140 19.20 -20.22 -6.94
N ASN A 141 19.47 -20.96 -8.02
CA ASN A 141 20.81 -21.10 -8.59
C ASN A 141 21.15 -20.01 -9.62
N THR A 142 20.15 -19.28 -10.13
CA THR A 142 20.35 -18.34 -11.25
C THR A 142 19.79 -16.95 -11.03
N PHE A 143 18.96 -16.72 -10.01
CA PHE A 143 18.36 -15.40 -9.80
C PHE A 143 19.41 -14.32 -9.53
N ASP A 144 19.23 -13.16 -10.17
CA ASP A 144 20.06 -11.96 -10.00
C ASP A 144 19.32 -10.83 -9.27
N SER A 145 18.01 -11.01 -9.07
CA SER A 145 17.10 -10.01 -8.52
C SER A 145 15.89 -10.71 -7.89
N THR A 146 15.36 -10.12 -6.82
CA THR A 146 14.17 -10.60 -6.11
C THR A 146 13.32 -9.41 -5.65
N ILE A 147 12.03 -9.65 -5.44
CA ILE A 147 11.08 -8.62 -4.98
C ILE A 147 10.64 -8.95 -3.56
N LEU A 148 10.93 -8.04 -2.62
CA LEU A 148 10.42 -8.11 -1.25
C LEU A 148 9.18 -7.23 -1.13
N MET A 149 8.03 -7.85 -0.88
CA MET A 149 6.77 -7.16 -0.57
C MET A 149 6.60 -7.03 0.95
N ILE A 150 6.44 -5.80 1.42
CA ILE A 150 6.09 -5.51 2.81
C ILE A 150 4.59 -5.27 2.86
N ASP A 151 3.84 -6.25 3.35
CA ASP A 151 2.39 -6.23 3.36
C ASP A 151 1.83 -6.32 4.79
N PRO A 152 1.52 -5.19 5.43
CA PRO A 152 0.91 -5.17 6.75
C PRO A 152 -0.55 -5.63 6.78
N PHE A 153 -1.22 -5.67 5.62
CA PHE A 153 -2.64 -5.97 5.48
C PHE A 153 -2.87 -7.05 4.41
N PRO A 154 -2.28 -8.25 4.57
CA PRO A 154 -2.47 -9.32 3.60
C PRO A 154 -3.96 -9.61 3.48
N SER A 155 -4.40 -9.85 2.25
CA SER A 155 -5.79 -10.08 1.92
C SER A 155 -6.37 -11.20 2.79
N GLN A 156 -7.34 -10.85 3.63
CA GLN A 156 -8.11 -11.80 4.44
C GLN A 156 -9.48 -12.01 3.79
N SER A 157 -10.07 -13.19 3.99
CA SER A 157 -11.47 -13.40 3.61
C SER A 157 -12.36 -12.36 4.30
N ALA A 158 -13.10 -11.59 3.51
CA ALA A 158 -14.12 -10.71 4.05
C ALA A 158 -15.23 -11.58 4.65
N ASN A 159 -15.70 -11.25 5.86
CA ASN A 159 -16.91 -11.86 6.39
C ASN A 159 -18.09 -11.42 5.52
N PHE A 160 -18.83 -12.39 4.98
CA PHE A 160 -20.02 -12.12 4.18
C PHE A 160 -21.14 -11.61 5.09
N ASP A 161 -21.55 -10.36 4.89
CA ASP A 161 -22.73 -9.79 5.56
C ASP A 161 -23.98 -10.12 4.74
N ASN A 162 -24.90 -10.89 5.33
CA ASN A 162 -26.19 -11.28 4.74
C ASN A 162 -27.23 -10.14 4.69
N SER A 163 -26.87 -8.92 5.09
CA SER A 163 -27.77 -7.76 5.07
C SER A 163 -28.21 -7.38 3.65
N THR A 164 -29.53 -7.36 3.43
CA THR A 164 -30.16 -7.01 2.15
C THR A 164 -30.41 -5.50 1.99
N LYS A 165 -29.94 -4.66 2.91
CA LYS A 165 -30.11 -3.21 2.82
C LYS A 165 -29.33 -2.68 1.61
N LEU A 166 -29.98 -1.86 0.77
CA LEU A 166 -29.37 -1.30 -0.44
C LEU A 166 -28.05 -0.56 -0.16
N THR A 167 -27.96 0.16 0.96
CA THR A 167 -26.71 0.83 1.38
C THR A 167 -25.58 -0.14 1.70
N THR A 168 -25.91 -1.29 2.30
CA THR A 168 -24.96 -2.36 2.61
C THR A 168 -24.54 -3.10 1.34
N ILE A 169 -25.48 -3.38 0.42
CA ILE A 169 -25.18 -4.01 -0.87
C ILE A 169 -24.26 -3.12 -1.70
N VAL A 170 -24.54 -1.81 -1.80
CA VAL A 170 -23.68 -0.86 -2.55
C VAL A 170 -22.30 -0.76 -1.90
N GLY A 171 -22.22 -0.67 -0.57
CA GLY A 171 -20.94 -0.65 0.16
C GLY A 171 -20.13 -1.93 -0.02
N ASN A 172 -20.77 -3.10 0.09
CA ASN A 172 -20.14 -4.40 -0.09
C ASN A 172 -19.72 -4.64 -1.54
N THR A 173 -20.52 -4.18 -2.51
CA THR A 173 -20.19 -4.26 -3.95
C THR A 173 -18.98 -3.38 -4.26
N LEU A 174 -18.96 -2.14 -3.74
CA LEU A 174 -17.83 -1.24 -3.90
C LEU A 174 -16.57 -1.80 -3.22
N GLY A 175 -16.71 -2.35 -2.01
CA GLY A 175 -15.64 -3.01 -1.28
C GLY A 175 -15.11 -4.26 -2.01
N ALA A 176 -16.00 -5.05 -2.60
CA ALA A 176 -15.64 -6.22 -3.40
C ALA A 176 -14.95 -5.82 -4.71
N MET A 177 -15.41 -4.78 -5.40
CA MET A 177 -14.75 -4.23 -6.59
C MET A 177 -13.35 -3.69 -6.25
N ILE A 178 -13.21 -2.97 -5.14
CA ILE A 178 -11.92 -2.51 -4.62
C ILE A 178 -11.02 -3.72 -4.28
N GLY A 179 -11.56 -4.74 -3.59
CA GLY A 179 -10.83 -5.95 -3.25
C GLY A 179 -10.35 -6.73 -4.47
N GLN A 180 -11.19 -6.86 -5.50
CA GLN A 180 -10.84 -7.51 -6.78
C GLN A 180 -9.82 -6.72 -7.59
N ALA A 181 -9.87 -5.38 -7.55
CA ALA A 181 -8.89 -4.53 -8.22
C ALA A 181 -7.52 -4.57 -7.51
N ARG A 182 -7.50 -4.83 -6.19
CA ARG A 182 -6.28 -4.86 -5.36
C ARG A 182 -5.43 -6.11 -5.51
N VAL A 183 -6.03 -7.28 -5.76
CA VAL A 183 -5.34 -8.58 -5.61
C VAL A 183 -5.06 -9.26 -6.94
N LYS A 184 -3.78 -9.53 -7.22
CA LYS A 184 -3.39 -10.47 -8.29
C LYS A 184 -3.05 -11.83 -7.68
N SER A 185 -4.01 -12.74 -7.71
CA SER A 185 -3.91 -14.07 -7.08
C SER A 185 -2.68 -14.88 -7.50
N SER A 186 -2.19 -14.72 -8.73
CA SER A 186 -0.96 -15.39 -9.21
C SER A 186 0.29 -14.94 -8.47
N VAL A 187 0.37 -13.68 -8.04
CA VAL A 187 1.51 -13.14 -7.28
C VAL A 187 1.52 -13.73 -5.87
N LEU A 188 0.35 -13.83 -5.23
CA LEU A 188 0.26 -14.44 -3.89
C LEU A 188 0.67 -15.93 -3.92
N ILE A 189 0.24 -16.69 -4.92
CA ILE A 189 0.58 -18.11 -5.04
C ILE A 189 2.09 -18.31 -5.17
N ASP A 190 2.74 -17.58 -6.08
CA ASP A 190 4.20 -17.68 -6.26
C ASP A 190 4.98 -17.21 -5.02
N THR A 191 4.39 -16.34 -4.17
CA THR A 191 5.08 -15.83 -2.96
C THR A 191 4.97 -16.79 -1.78
N MET A 192 3.97 -17.66 -1.79
CA MET A 192 3.77 -18.68 -0.77
C MET A 192 4.59 -19.95 -1.06
N ASP A 193 5.25 -20.01 -2.22
CA ASP A 193 6.06 -21.13 -2.67
C ASP A 193 7.51 -20.99 -2.18
N SER A 194 7.89 -21.77 -1.16
CA SER A 194 9.22 -21.73 -0.56
C SER A 194 10.35 -22.17 -1.50
N GLU A 195 10.01 -22.81 -2.63
CA GLU A 195 11.00 -23.28 -3.61
C GLU A 195 11.41 -22.19 -4.62
N LYS A 196 10.85 -20.98 -4.49
CA LYS A 196 11.06 -19.88 -5.43
C LYS A 196 11.82 -18.71 -4.82
N ALA A 197 12.85 -18.25 -5.53
CA ALA A 197 13.72 -17.14 -5.11
C ALA A 197 13.22 -15.75 -5.54
N GLY A 198 12.28 -15.69 -6.49
CA GLY A 198 11.98 -14.46 -7.22
C GLY A 198 11.15 -13.44 -6.44
N GLN A 199 10.56 -13.84 -5.31
CA GLN A 199 9.69 -12.99 -4.53
C GLN A 199 9.50 -13.47 -3.10
N TYR A 200 9.40 -12.52 -2.18
CA TYR A 200 9.15 -12.76 -0.77
C TYR A 200 8.09 -11.79 -0.25
N LEU A 201 7.35 -12.22 0.78
CA LEU A 201 6.37 -11.40 1.49
C LEU A 201 6.69 -11.40 2.98
N ILE A 202 6.71 -10.22 3.57
CA ILE A 202 6.75 -10.04 5.01
C ILE A 202 5.45 -9.40 5.49
N ALA A 203 4.77 -10.11 6.39
CA ALA A 203 3.59 -9.65 7.10
C ALA A 203 3.86 -9.58 8.62
N PRO A 204 3.20 -8.67 9.34
CA PRO A 204 3.41 -8.51 10.76
C PRO A 204 2.89 -9.71 11.53
N VAL A 205 3.74 -10.18 12.45
CA VAL A 205 3.41 -11.24 13.40
C VAL A 205 3.76 -10.74 14.79
N ARG A 206 2.87 -10.98 15.76
CA ARG A 206 3.20 -10.84 17.19
C ARG A 206 2.84 -12.12 17.94
N SER A 207 3.51 -12.33 19.06
CA SER A 207 3.10 -13.33 20.04
C SER A 207 2.43 -12.63 21.21
N ASP A 208 1.25 -13.11 21.59
CA ASP A 208 0.60 -12.75 22.83
C ASP A 208 0.75 -13.90 23.83
N TYR A 209 0.83 -13.60 25.12
CA TYR A 209 0.89 -14.59 26.18
C TYR A 209 -0.26 -14.34 27.14
N ARG A 210 -1.28 -15.20 27.13
CA ARG A 210 -2.42 -15.13 28.04
C ARG A 210 -2.59 -16.47 28.73
N ASP A 211 -2.74 -16.44 30.06
CA ASP A 211 -2.96 -17.63 30.88
C ASP A 211 -1.92 -18.73 30.64
N GLY A 212 -0.66 -18.34 30.39
CA GLY A 212 0.44 -19.26 30.09
C GLY A 212 0.46 -19.81 28.65
N ILE A 213 -0.54 -19.51 27.82
CA ILE A 213 -0.64 -19.94 26.42
C ILE A 213 -0.07 -18.84 25.51
N LYS A 214 0.89 -19.23 24.66
CA LYS A 214 1.45 -18.37 23.62
C LYS A 214 0.60 -18.46 22.36
N THR A 215 -0.03 -17.36 21.97
CA THR A 215 -0.84 -17.29 20.74
C THR A 215 -0.14 -16.42 19.70
N LYS A 216 -0.02 -16.94 18.48
CA LYS A 216 0.50 -16.18 17.33
C LYS A 216 -0.65 -15.37 16.72
N ILE A 217 -0.41 -14.08 16.52
CA ILE A 217 -1.36 -13.15 15.89
C ILE A 217 -0.67 -12.56 14.66
N GLU A 218 -1.37 -12.54 13.53
CA GLU A 218 -0.82 -12.18 12.23
C GLU A 218 -1.62 -11.08 11.54
N GLY A 219 -0.99 -10.41 10.58
CA GLY A 219 -1.61 -9.38 9.73
C GLY A 219 -2.11 -8.18 10.53
N LYS A 220 -3.24 -7.61 10.11
CA LYS A 220 -3.76 -6.36 10.69
C LYS A 220 -3.98 -6.38 12.21
N LYS A 221 -4.26 -7.54 12.81
CA LYS A 221 -4.45 -7.69 14.26
C LYS A 221 -3.13 -7.74 15.04
N ALA A 222 -2.01 -7.99 14.36
CA ALA A 222 -0.69 -7.98 14.97
C ALA A 222 -0.19 -6.56 15.25
N ILE A 223 -0.67 -5.57 14.49
CA ILE A 223 -0.30 -4.16 14.60
C ILE A 223 -1.42 -3.34 15.25
N ALA A 224 -1.06 -2.34 16.06
CA ALA A 224 -2.02 -1.46 16.72
C ALA A 224 -2.66 -0.48 15.72
N CYS A 225 -1.90 0.01 14.73
CA CYS A 225 -2.45 0.89 13.69
C CYS A 225 -3.40 0.14 12.74
N GLY A 226 -3.48 -1.19 12.82
CA GLY A 226 -4.37 -1.98 11.98
C GLY A 226 -5.86 -1.78 12.26
N ALA A 227 -6.20 -1.20 13.41
CA ALA A 227 -7.55 -0.70 13.69
C ALA A 227 -7.99 0.34 12.65
N LEU A 228 -9.30 0.52 12.49
CA LEU A 228 -9.89 1.42 11.49
C LEU A 228 -9.38 1.15 10.07
N ASP A 229 -9.18 -0.13 9.70
CA ASP A 229 -8.61 -0.55 8.41
C ASP A 229 -7.29 0.16 8.07
N GLY A 230 -6.40 0.31 9.08
CA GLY A 230 -5.08 0.92 8.93
C GLY A 230 -5.00 2.40 9.34
N PHE A 231 -6.13 3.03 9.66
CA PHE A 231 -6.16 4.43 10.13
C PHE A 231 -5.95 4.59 11.65
N GLY A 232 -5.80 3.49 12.40
CA GLY A 232 -5.57 3.52 13.85
C GLY A 232 -4.34 4.37 14.24
N GLY A 233 -3.35 4.45 13.34
CA GLY A 233 -2.18 5.28 13.52
C GLY A 233 -2.46 6.78 13.71
N PHE A 234 -3.63 7.31 13.34
CA PHE A 234 -3.99 8.71 13.63
C PHE A 234 -4.45 8.95 15.08
N ILE A 235 -4.85 7.89 15.79
CA ILE A 235 -5.47 7.97 17.11
C ILE A 235 -4.42 8.19 18.20
N SER A 236 -3.32 7.45 18.16
CA SER A 236 -2.27 7.52 19.17
C SER A 236 -0.86 7.42 18.59
N LYS A 237 0.07 8.19 19.17
CA LYS A 237 1.51 8.06 18.87
C LYS A 237 2.04 6.70 19.33
N GLU A 238 1.52 6.16 20.43
CA GLU A 238 1.96 4.88 20.98
C GLU A 238 1.68 3.71 20.03
N PHE A 239 0.58 3.77 19.26
CA PHE A 239 0.28 2.75 18.25
C PHE A 239 1.36 2.71 17.17
N ARG A 240 1.81 3.88 16.70
CA ARG A 240 2.88 3.99 15.70
C ARG A 240 4.23 3.53 16.25
N ILE A 241 4.51 3.84 17.53
CA ILE A 241 5.74 3.39 18.21
C ILE A 241 5.76 1.86 18.33
N HIS A 242 4.65 1.28 18.79
CA HIS A 242 4.49 -0.18 18.86
C HIS A 242 4.78 -0.82 17.50
N ASP A 243 4.10 -0.37 16.45
CA ASP A 243 4.21 -0.97 15.13
C ASP A 243 5.60 -0.79 14.51
N TYR A 244 6.28 0.31 14.81
CA TYR A 244 7.68 0.51 14.43
C TYR A 244 8.60 -0.54 15.06
N PHE A 245 8.50 -0.78 16.37
CA PHE A 245 9.33 -1.78 17.04
C PHE A 245 8.95 -3.21 16.65
N LEU A 246 7.66 -3.48 16.46
CA LEU A 246 7.19 -4.78 15.97
C LEU A 246 7.70 -5.04 14.54
N GLY A 247 7.63 -4.02 13.67
CA GLY A 247 8.15 -4.09 12.31
C GLY A 247 9.65 -4.37 12.27
N ARG A 248 10.43 -3.74 13.16
CA ARG A 248 11.87 -4.04 13.31
C ARG A 248 12.12 -5.48 13.74
N ALA A 249 11.36 -5.98 14.72
CA ALA A 249 11.48 -7.35 15.20
C ALA A 249 11.14 -8.38 14.11
N ASN A 250 10.04 -8.14 13.38
CA ASN A 250 9.64 -8.99 12.27
C ASN A 250 10.66 -8.94 11.12
N CYS A 251 11.18 -7.76 10.79
CA CYS A 251 12.20 -7.59 9.76
C CYS A 251 13.49 -8.35 10.12
N GLU A 252 13.99 -8.20 11.34
CA GLU A 252 15.18 -8.95 11.78
C GLU A 252 14.96 -10.47 11.68
N LYS A 253 13.82 -10.97 12.19
CA LYS A 253 13.51 -12.40 12.11
C LYS A 253 13.39 -12.86 10.65
N PHE A 254 12.70 -12.09 9.81
CA PHE A 254 12.54 -12.39 8.39
C PHE A 254 13.90 -12.49 7.68
N LEU A 255 14.76 -11.49 7.85
CA LEU A 255 16.09 -11.48 7.22
C LEU A 255 16.97 -12.66 7.65
N ARG A 256 16.81 -13.14 8.90
CA ARG A 256 17.59 -14.27 9.42
C ARG A 256 17.07 -15.63 9.02
N ASP A 257 15.75 -15.80 9.04
CA ASP A 257 15.11 -17.12 9.05
C ASP A 257 14.22 -17.41 7.81
N HIS A 258 13.96 -16.41 6.96
CA HIS A 258 13.02 -16.52 5.85
C HIS A 258 13.52 -15.89 4.54
N PHE A 259 14.39 -14.88 4.60
CA PHE A 259 15.01 -14.27 3.43
C PHE A 259 16.35 -14.94 3.13
N THR A 260 16.25 -16.22 2.76
CA THR A 260 17.36 -17.16 2.67
C THR A 260 17.42 -17.83 1.29
N VAL A 261 18.61 -18.33 0.97
CA VAL A 261 18.88 -19.20 -0.18
C VAL A 261 19.28 -20.59 0.35
N PRO A 262 18.91 -21.69 -0.31
CA PRO A 262 19.40 -23.02 0.06
C PRO A 262 20.92 -23.06 0.17
N ALA A 263 21.45 -23.68 1.23
CA ALA A 263 22.88 -23.69 1.50
C ALA A 263 23.74 -24.38 0.42
N ASN A 264 23.10 -25.23 -0.40
CA ASN A 264 23.69 -25.91 -1.55
C ASN A 264 23.46 -25.20 -2.89
N SER A 265 22.90 -23.98 -2.89
CA SER A 265 22.72 -23.20 -4.12
C SER A 265 24.07 -22.94 -4.80
N THR A 266 24.10 -23.09 -6.12
CA THR A 266 25.27 -22.83 -6.95
C THR A 266 25.36 -21.38 -7.43
N ASN A 267 24.45 -20.51 -6.99
CA ASN A 267 24.40 -19.12 -7.43
C ASN A 267 25.66 -18.35 -7.01
N GLU A 268 26.31 -17.74 -8.00
CA GLU A 268 27.59 -17.04 -7.85
C GLU A 268 27.55 -15.90 -6.84
N ILE A 269 26.40 -15.25 -6.66
CA ILE A 269 26.24 -14.17 -5.66
C ILE A 269 26.56 -14.70 -4.25
N PHE A 270 26.09 -15.91 -3.93
CA PHE A 270 26.25 -16.49 -2.60
C PHE A 270 27.49 -17.35 -2.47
N THR A 271 27.87 -18.10 -3.50
CA THR A 271 29.12 -18.88 -3.46
C THR A 271 30.32 -17.94 -3.32
N ASN A 272 30.37 -16.85 -4.07
CA ASN A 272 31.42 -15.84 -3.94
C ASN A 272 31.24 -14.99 -2.67
N GLY A 273 30.03 -14.55 -2.37
CA GLY A 273 29.73 -13.69 -1.20
C GLY A 273 30.10 -14.34 0.15
N TYR A 274 30.00 -15.67 0.25
CA TYR A 274 30.37 -16.42 1.46
C TYR A 274 31.71 -17.17 1.35
N SER A 275 32.49 -16.98 0.28
CA SER A 275 33.72 -17.76 0.00
C SER A 275 34.81 -17.61 1.08
N GLY A 276 34.90 -16.45 1.74
CA GLY A 276 35.86 -16.17 2.80
C GLY A 276 35.37 -16.47 4.23
N ILE A 277 34.16 -17.00 4.38
CA ILE A 277 33.54 -17.25 5.69
C ILE A 277 33.71 -18.71 6.05
N ALA A 278 34.65 -19.00 6.96
CA ALA A 278 34.96 -20.35 7.40
C ALA A 278 33.80 -20.99 8.17
N ASP A 279 33.16 -20.24 9.07
CA ASP A 279 31.97 -20.66 9.80
C ASP A 279 30.74 -19.87 9.36
N LYS A 280 29.86 -20.52 8.60
CA LYS A 280 28.62 -19.94 8.10
C LYS A 280 27.44 -20.07 9.08
N THR A 281 27.60 -20.80 10.18
CA THR A 281 26.53 -21.07 11.17
C THR A 281 25.84 -19.80 11.68
N PRO A 282 26.52 -18.65 11.93
CA PRO A 282 25.85 -17.42 12.36
C PRO A 282 24.87 -16.84 11.33
N TYR A 283 25.06 -17.18 10.06
CA TYR A 283 24.28 -16.69 8.91
C TYR A 283 23.34 -17.75 8.34
N SER A 284 23.25 -18.92 8.98
CA SER A 284 22.30 -19.96 8.63
C SER A 284 20.97 -19.71 9.34
N SER A 285 19.89 -19.85 8.58
CA SER A 285 18.52 -19.78 9.08
C SER A 285 18.22 -20.93 10.03
N LYS A 286 17.48 -20.60 11.09
CA LYS A 286 17.02 -21.61 12.06
C LYS A 286 15.79 -22.39 11.57
N THR A 287 15.16 -21.95 10.48
CA THR A 287 13.93 -22.55 9.95
C THR A 287 14.24 -23.63 8.93
N ASP A 288 15.12 -23.33 7.97
CA ASP A 288 15.38 -24.15 6.77
C ASP A 288 16.86 -24.46 6.56
N GLY A 289 17.76 -23.91 7.40
CA GLY A 289 19.21 -24.07 7.24
C GLY A 289 19.82 -23.28 6.08
N GLY A 290 19.01 -22.48 5.35
CA GLY A 290 19.47 -21.65 4.24
C GLY A 290 20.41 -20.54 4.69
N LEU A 291 21.21 -20.02 3.76
CA LEU A 291 22.08 -18.86 4.00
C LEU A 291 21.30 -17.56 3.82
N GLN A 292 21.52 -16.58 4.70
CA GLN A 292 20.87 -15.27 4.61
C GLN A 292 21.22 -14.54 3.31
N ILE A 293 20.23 -14.00 2.61
CA ILE A 293 20.46 -13.17 1.42
C ILE A 293 21.05 -11.82 1.81
N ILE A 294 20.56 -11.23 2.91
CA ILE A 294 21.13 -10.03 3.55
C ILE A 294 21.61 -10.44 4.94
N PRO A 295 22.92 -10.68 5.13
CA PRO A 295 23.45 -11.14 6.41
C PRO A 295 23.29 -10.09 7.51
N ILE A 296 22.81 -10.51 8.69
CA ILE A 296 22.81 -9.65 9.87
C ILE A 296 24.01 -10.01 10.76
N PHE A 297 24.97 -9.09 10.82
CA PHE A 297 26.24 -9.27 11.54
C PHE A 297 26.13 -9.17 13.07
N THR A 298 25.04 -8.60 13.59
CA THR A 298 24.82 -8.57 15.04
C THR A 298 24.31 -9.91 15.53
N GLU A 299 24.65 -10.28 16.75
CA GLU A 299 24.11 -11.48 17.37
C GLU A 299 22.60 -11.38 17.55
N MET A 300 21.92 -12.52 17.35
CA MET A 300 20.48 -12.63 17.59
C MET A 300 20.19 -12.45 19.08
N GLN A 301 19.38 -11.45 19.40
CA GLN A 301 18.91 -11.26 20.77
C GLN A 301 17.85 -12.32 21.10
N PRO A 302 17.84 -12.91 22.32
CA PRO A 302 16.85 -13.92 22.71
C PRO A 302 15.40 -13.41 22.66
N LYS A 303 15.21 -12.09 22.82
CA LYS A 303 13.90 -11.43 22.76
C LYS A 303 14.04 -10.09 22.05
N ALA A 304 13.11 -9.81 21.14
CA ALA A 304 12.98 -8.50 20.55
C ALA A 304 12.59 -7.45 21.61
N TYR A 305 13.17 -6.26 21.47
CA TYR A 305 12.82 -5.13 22.32
C TYR A 305 11.43 -4.58 21.98
N MET A 306 10.63 -4.29 23.01
CA MET A 306 9.35 -3.60 22.90
C MET A 306 9.23 -2.64 24.09
N PRO A 307 8.97 -1.34 23.88
CA PRO A 307 8.81 -0.39 24.97
C PRO A 307 7.55 -0.69 25.80
N GLN A 308 7.53 -0.17 27.02
CA GLN A 308 6.31 -0.06 27.82
C GLN A 308 5.60 1.26 27.47
N PHE A 309 4.28 1.19 27.35
CA PHE A 309 3.43 2.34 27.03
C PHE A 309 2.83 2.97 28.29
N ALA A 310 2.04 4.04 28.15
CA ALA A 310 1.43 4.75 29.26
C ALA A 310 0.57 3.84 30.18
N ASN A 311 0.02 2.76 29.62
CA ASN A 311 -0.71 1.74 30.36
C ASN A 311 0.17 0.74 31.13
N LYS A 312 1.51 0.89 31.07
CA LYS A 312 2.55 0.01 31.64
C LYS A 312 2.64 -1.37 30.99
N GLU A 313 1.98 -1.57 29.85
CA GLU A 313 2.01 -2.79 29.07
C GLU A 313 2.85 -2.64 27.80
N LYS A 314 3.10 -3.76 27.12
CA LYS A 314 3.76 -3.80 25.80
C LYS A 314 2.79 -3.70 24.63
N TRP A 315 1.49 -3.75 24.91
CA TRP A 315 0.42 -3.47 23.94
C TRP A 315 -0.20 -2.12 24.30
N PRO A 316 -0.21 -1.13 23.40
CA PRO A 316 -0.70 0.20 23.73
C PRO A 316 -2.23 0.22 23.80
N SER A 317 -2.80 1.12 24.60
CA SER A 317 -4.25 1.31 24.70
C SER A 317 -4.60 2.78 24.95
N VAL A 318 -5.80 3.18 24.57
CA VAL A 318 -6.39 4.51 24.84
C VAL A 318 -7.69 4.35 25.62
N SER A 319 -8.15 5.41 26.30
CA SER A 319 -9.45 5.37 26.97
C SER A 319 -10.57 5.70 25.99
N ALA A 320 -11.76 5.11 26.18
CA ALA A 320 -12.94 5.49 25.41
C ALA A 320 -13.26 6.99 25.58
N ALA A 321 -13.02 7.55 26.76
CA ALA A 321 -13.21 8.98 27.03
C ALA A 321 -12.36 9.88 26.13
N ASP A 322 -11.11 9.50 25.86
CA ASP A 322 -10.23 10.23 24.94
C ASP A 322 -10.77 10.23 23.51
N ILE A 323 -11.39 9.12 23.09
CA ILE A 323 -12.03 9.02 21.78
C ILE A 323 -13.26 9.92 21.73
N TYR A 324 -14.12 9.87 22.75
CA TYR A 324 -15.30 10.73 22.86
C TYR A 324 -14.97 12.22 22.85
N ALA A 325 -13.77 12.63 23.28
CA ALA A 325 -13.33 14.03 23.19
C ALA A 325 -13.31 14.56 21.75
N TYR A 326 -13.11 13.69 20.73
CA TYR A 326 -13.13 14.08 19.32
C TYR A 326 -14.54 14.34 18.78
N ARG A 327 -15.59 13.94 19.48
CA ARG A 327 -16.99 14.05 19.04
C ARG A 327 -17.35 15.46 18.56
N LYS A 328 -16.92 16.49 19.29
CA LYS A 328 -17.19 17.90 18.94
C LYS A 328 -16.56 18.27 17.59
N LEU A 329 -15.32 17.83 17.35
CA LEU A 329 -14.58 18.09 16.12
C LEU A 329 -15.20 17.33 14.93
N ILE A 330 -15.58 16.06 15.14
CA ILE A 330 -16.27 15.24 14.13
C ILE A 330 -17.61 15.87 13.76
N LYS A 331 -18.44 16.23 14.74
CA LYS A 331 -19.72 16.91 14.51
C LYS A 331 -19.57 18.17 13.65
N ALA A 332 -18.56 19.00 13.94
CA ALA A 332 -18.27 20.20 13.16
C ALA A 332 -17.84 19.88 11.72
N ARG A 333 -17.03 18.84 11.53
CA ARG A 333 -16.56 18.40 10.21
C ARG A 333 -17.68 17.79 9.37
N THR A 334 -18.50 16.91 9.94
CA THR A 334 -19.66 16.31 9.26
C THR A 334 -20.60 17.37 8.71
N GLY A 335 -20.89 18.41 9.50
CA GLY A 335 -21.72 19.52 9.02
C GLY A 335 -21.14 20.24 7.80
N LYS A 336 -19.83 20.48 7.78
CA LYS A 336 -19.16 21.10 6.63
C LYS A 336 -19.15 20.19 5.39
N VAL A 337 -19.00 18.88 5.57
CA VAL A 337 -19.02 17.91 4.45
C VAL A 337 -20.41 17.88 3.83
N LEU A 338 -21.45 17.66 4.62
CA LEU A 338 -22.83 17.58 4.12
C LEU A 338 -23.26 18.83 3.33
N ILE A 339 -22.90 20.03 3.81
CA ILE A 339 -23.24 21.30 3.15
C ILE A 339 -22.55 21.46 1.77
N ASN A 340 -21.41 20.80 1.58
CA ASN A 340 -20.59 20.93 0.37
C ASN A 340 -20.66 19.71 -0.55
N MET A 341 -21.32 18.62 -0.14
CA MET A 341 -21.45 17.40 -0.94
C MET A 341 -22.35 17.57 -2.18
N ALA A 342 -23.31 18.50 -2.16
CA ALA A 342 -24.13 18.80 -3.32
C ALA A 342 -24.33 20.30 -3.54
N LYS A 343 -24.68 20.67 -4.77
CA LYS A 343 -25.10 22.02 -5.12
C LYS A 343 -26.52 22.24 -4.62
N TYR A 344 -26.66 22.84 -3.44
CA TYR A 344 -27.95 23.22 -2.87
C TYR A 344 -28.31 24.66 -3.21
N SER A 345 -29.59 24.94 -3.43
CA SER A 345 -30.10 26.31 -3.49
C SER A 345 -29.91 27.03 -2.15
N LYS A 346 -29.97 28.37 -2.12
CA LYS A 346 -29.76 29.15 -0.88
C LYS A 346 -30.73 28.73 0.26
N THR A 347 -31.98 28.41 -0.08
CA THR A 347 -33.02 27.97 0.87
C THR A 347 -32.79 26.54 1.37
N GLN A 348 -32.40 25.62 0.49
CA GLN A 348 -32.00 24.26 0.88
C GLN A 348 -30.75 24.27 1.75
N ARG A 349 -29.78 25.15 1.46
CA ARG A 349 -28.60 25.36 2.31
C ARG A 349 -28.97 25.83 3.71
N ALA A 350 -29.94 26.76 3.83
CA ALA A 350 -30.42 27.22 5.13
C ALA A 350 -31.14 26.12 5.91
N LEU A 351 -32.03 25.36 5.26
CA LEU A 351 -32.75 24.23 5.87
C LEU A 351 -31.80 23.10 6.28
N LEU A 352 -30.85 22.73 5.42
CA LEU A 352 -29.81 21.76 5.75
C LEU A 352 -28.91 22.25 6.86
N TRP A 353 -28.57 23.54 6.91
CA TRP A 353 -27.77 24.10 8.00
C TRP A 353 -28.49 23.96 9.35
N ILE A 354 -29.80 24.21 9.40
CA ILE A 354 -30.63 24.04 10.60
C ILE A 354 -30.73 22.55 10.99
N ALA A 355 -31.09 21.67 10.04
CA ALA A 355 -31.23 20.24 10.27
C ALA A 355 -29.90 19.55 10.65
N ALA A 356 -28.80 19.93 9.98
CA ALA A 356 -27.45 19.47 10.28
C ALA A 356 -27.03 19.93 11.68
N LYS A 357 -27.25 21.21 12.04
CA LYS A 357 -26.82 21.76 13.33
C LYS A 357 -27.57 21.16 14.53
N MET A 358 -28.86 20.85 14.38
CA MET A 358 -29.71 20.43 15.50
C MET A 358 -29.69 18.92 15.80
N ILE A 359 -29.75 18.03 14.79
CA ILE A 359 -29.96 16.59 15.05
C ILE A 359 -29.03 15.70 14.23
N LEU A 360 -28.92 15.93 12.93
CA LEU A 360 -28.26 14.99 12.02
C LEU A 360 -26.74 14.88 12.25
N ASN A 361 -26.04 16.01 12.46
CA ASN A 361 -24.60 15.96 12.72
C ASN A 361 -24.25 15.30 14.06
N GLY A 362 -25.15 15.39 15.05
CA GLY A 362 -24.97 14.73 16.34
C GLY A 362 -24.99 13.23 16.18
N LYS A 363 -26.07 12.69 15.60
CA LYS A 363 -26.22 11.24 15.36
C LYS A 363 -25.11 10.66 14.49
N ILE A 364 -24.68 11.36 13.44
CA ILE A 364 -23.56 10.89 12.60
C ILE A 364 -22.25 10.93 13.40
N ALA A 365 -22.01 11.96 14.21
CA ALA A 365 -20.81 12.02 15.03
C ALA A 365 -20.77 10.91 16.09
N ASP A 366 -21.92 10.60 16.70
CA ASP A 366 -22.07 9.46 17.62
C ASP A 366 -21.75 8.15 16.90
N ALA A 367 -22.42 7.88 15.77
CA ALA A 367 -22.18 6.66 14.98
C ALA A 367 -20.70 6.52 14.56
N VAL A 368 -20.04 7.61 14.15
CA VAL A 368 -18.60 7.57 13.81
C VAL A 368 -17.74 7.26 15.03
N ILE A 369 -18.02 7.87 16.18
CA ILE A 369 -17.29 7.58 17.43
C ILE A 369 -17.50 6.13 17.84
N ASP A 370 -18.73 5.64 17.79
CA ASP A 370 -19.09 4.27 18.17
C ASP A 370 -18.36 3.27 17.27
N THR A 371 -18.39 3.44 15.95
CA THR A 371 -17.62 2.62 15.01
C THR A 371 -16.12 2.68 15.29
N VAL A 372 -15.59 3.84 15.71
CA VAL A 372 -14.17 3.96 16.07
C VAL A 372 -13.86 3.14 17.32
N ILE A 373 -14.69 3.25 18.36
CA ILE A 373 -14.54 2.51 19.61
C ILE A 373 -14.65 1.01 19.35
N GLU A 374 -15.68 0.56 18.63
CA GLU A 374 -15.87 -0.84 18.26
C GLU A 374 -14.64 -1.41 17.52
N SER A 375 -14.07 -0.63 16.59
CA SER A 375 -12.86 -1.05 15.87
C SER A 375 -11.64 -1.17 16.78
N LEU A 376 -11.47 -0.23 17.72
CA LEU A 376 -10.39 -0.25 18.70
C LEU A 376 -10.57 -1.40 19.71
N GLU A 377 -11.80 -1.67 20.17
CA GLU A 377 -12.14 -2.81 21.04
C GLU A 377 -11.86 -4.14 20.36
N ALA A 378 -12.22 -4.28 19.08
CA ALA A 378 -11.90 -5.47 18.28
C ALA A 378 -10.39 -5.73 18.14
N HIS A 379 -9.56 -4.68 18.30
CA HIS A 379 -8.10 -4.75 18.35
C HIS A 379 -7.54 -4.73 19.78
N GLN A 380 -8.40 -4.71 20.80
CA GLN A 380 -8.03 -4.64 22.22
C GLN A 380 -7.17 -3.41 22.53
N LEU A 381 -7.53 -2.27 21.94
CA LEU A 381 -6.85 -0.98 22.10
C LEU A 381 -7.61 -0.01 23.00
N ILE A 382 -8.78 -0.41 23.51
CA ILE A 382 -9.53 0.32 24.54
C ILE A 382 -9.27 -0.33 25.89
N LYS A 383 -9.10 0.50 26.93
CA LYS A 383 -9.00 0.07 28.33
C LYS A 383 -10.35 0.14 29.04
#